data_AF-A0A2H1WE78-F1
#
_entry.id   AF-A0A2H1WE78-F1
#
_cell.length_a   1.000
_cell.length_b   1.000
_cell.length_c   1.000
_cell.angle_alpha   90.00
_cell.angle_beta   90.00
_cell.angle_gamma   90.00
#
_symmetry.space_group_name_H-M   'P 1'
#
loop_
_entity.id
_entity.type
_entity.pdbx_description
1 polymer ?
#
loop_
_entity_poly.entity_id
_entity_poly.type
_entity_poly.pdbx_seq_one_letter_code
_entity_poly.pdbx_strand_id
1 'polypeptide(L)'
;GGLNSGVVLQRFPEINWDDTPFHDGIGWFCQPQGWALSTERTEPRFYVSVLTDVDANRHYCACLCFNETVAITPTKPADEVRDLETINCYT
;
A
#
# COMPACT_ATOMS: atom_id res chain seq x y z
N GLY A 1 -0.20 -1.54 -18.66
CA GLY A 1 -0.55 -1.83 -17.26
C GLY A 1 0.12 -0.79 -16.40
N GLY A 2 -0.63 -0.08 -15.56
CA GLY A 2 -0.06 0.92 -14.66
C GLY A 2 0.83 0.27 -13.61
N LEU A 3 2.01 0.84 -13.38
CA LEU A 3 2.87 0.48 -12.25
C LEU A 3 2.34 1.21 -11.02
N ASN A 4 1.58 0.51 -10.18
CA ASN A 4 1.14 1.05 -8.89
C ASN A 4 2.20 0.70 -7.84
N SER A 5 2.80 1.71 -7.22
CA SER A 5 3.79 1.56 -6.15
C SER A 5 3.31 2.22 -4.87
N GLY A 6 3.52 1.56 -3.72
CA GLY A 6 3.23 2.16 -2.42
C GLY A 6 4.07 3.41 -2.16
N VAL A 7 3.49 4.36 -1.42
CA VAL A 7 4.17 5.59 -0.99
C VAL A 7 4.23 5.60 0.54
N VAL A 8 5.39 5.98 1.09
CA VAL A 8 5.56 6.16 2.53
C VAL A 8 4.97 7.52 2.91
N LEU A 9 3.77 7.52 3.52
CA LEU A 9 3.11 8.75 3.97
C LEU A 9 3.74 9.30 5.26
N GLN A 10 4.16 8.40 6.14
CA GLN A 10 4.75 8.74 7.43
C GLN A 10 5.69 7.61 7.87
N ARG A 11 6.76 7.97 8.57
CA ARG A 11 7.68 7.01 9.18
C ARG A 11 8.19 7.51 10.51
N PHE A 12 8.60 6.57 11.36
CA PHE A 12 9.29 6.87 12.61
C PHE A 12 10.49 5.94 12.78
N PRO A 13 11.66 6.46 13.20
CA PRO A 13 11.99 7.89 13.28
C PRO A 13 11.98 8.57 11.89
N GLU A 14 11.71 9.88 11.86
CA GLU A 14 11.68 10.67 10.60
C GLU A 14 13.06 10.82 9.96
N ILE A 15 14.11 10.67 10.77
CA ILE A 15 15.51 10.74 10.38
C ILE A 15 16.13 9.36 10.66
N ASN A 16 16.95 8.89 9.74
CA ASN A 16 17.66 7.62 9.94
C ASN A 16 18.65 7.78 11.10
N TRP A 17 18.68 6.78 11.96
CA TRP A 17 19.72 6.67 12.97
C TRP A 17 20.82 5.74 12.42
N ASP A 18 22.06 5.96 12.86
CA ASP A 18 23.21 5.21 12.34
C ASP A 18 23.10 3.69 12.57
N ASP A 19 22.36 3.30 13.61
CA ASP A 19 22.07 1.91 13.98
C ASP A 19 20.74 1.38 13.42
N THR A 20 19.89 2.24 12.86
CA THR A 20 18.53 1.91 12.41
C THR A 20 18.24 2.54 11.05
N PRO A 21 18.86 2.03 9.97
CA PRO A 21 18.60 2.53 8.62
C PRO A 21 17.17 2.17 8.17
N PHE A 22 16.52 3.10 7.47
CA PHE A 22 15.25 2.83 6.80
C PHE A 22 15.46 1.94 5.57
N HIS A 23 14.63 0.92 5.40
CA HIS A 23 14.75 0.00 4.28
C HIS A 23 13.99 0.56 3.08
N ASP A 24 14.69 1.03 2.05
CA ASP A 24 14.08 1.67 0.86
C ASP A 24 13.10 0.74 0.13
N GLY A 25 13.28 -0.58 0.26
CA GLY A 25 12.39 -1.59 -0.32
C GLY A 25 11.12 -1.88 0.49
N ILE A 26 10.90 -1.24 1.66
CA ILE A 26 9.81 -1.63 2.59
C ILE A 26 8.42 -1.62 1.93
N GLY A 27 8.17 -0.68 1.01
CA GLY A 27 6.91 -0.56 0.28
C GLY A 27 6.58 -1.80 -0.57
N TRP A 28 7.58 -2.57 -1.00
CA TRP A 28 7.37 -3.81 -1.75
C TRP A 28 6.92 -4.97 -0.86
N PHE A 29 7.24 -4.92 0.44
CA PHE A 29 6.91 -5.96 1.40
C PHE A 29 5.60 -5.68 2.16
N CYS A 30 5.22 -4.41 2.27
CA CYS A 30 3.96 -4.01 2.88
C CYS A 30 2.72 -4.36 2.04
N GLN A 31 2.88 -4.73 0.76
CA GLN A 31 1.83 -5.28 -0.11
C GLN A 31 2.41 -6.31 -1.10
N PRO A 32 2.63 -7.57 -0.68
CA PRO A 32 3.26 -8.58 -1.55
C PRO A 32 2.40 -8.98 -2.75
N GLN A 33 1.09 -8.72 -2.71
CA GLN A 33 0.16 -8.95 -3.83
C GLN A 33 0.11 -7.76 -4.80
N GLY A 34 0.88 -6.69 -4.54
CA GLY A 34 0.81 -5.44 -5.27
C GLY A 34 -0.42 -4.60 -4.91
N TRP A 35 -0.60 -3.50 -5.64
CA TRP A 35 -1.64 -2.51 -5.39
C TRP A 35 -2.68 -2.57 -6.51
N ALA A 36 -3.92 -2.89 -6.17
CA ALA A 36 -5.03 -3.02 -7.11
C ALA A 36 -6.32 -2.46 -6.51
N LEU A 37 -7.19 -1.94 -7.38
CA LEU A 37 -8.58 -1.64 -7.01
C LEU A 37 -9.35 -2.93 -6.79
N SER A 38 -10.27 -2.90 -5.83
CA SER A 38 -11.19 -4.01 -5.57
C SER A 38 -12.60 -3.51 -5.30
N THR A 39 -13.57 -4.04 -6.05
CA THR A 39 -14.99 -3.83 -5.76
C THR A 39 -15.48 -4.62 -4.55
N GLU A 40 -14.70 -5.62 -4.10
CA GLU A 40 -15.02 -6.44 -2.94
C GLU A 40 -14.48 -5.82 -1.66
N ARG A 41 -15.35 -5.73 -0.64
CA ARG A 41 -14.93 -5.34 0.71
C ARG A 41 -14.21 -6.51 1.35
N THR A 42 -12.93 -6.32 1.66
CA THR A 42 -12.14 -7.30 2.42
C THR A 42 -11.93 -6.82 3.86
N GLU A 43 -11.86 -7.77 4.80
CA GLU A 43 -11.52 -7.45 6.18
C GLU A 43 -10.02 -7.10 6.29
N PRO A 44 -9.64 -6.19 7.21
CA PRO A 44 -8.23 -5.91 7.46
C PRO A 44 -7.44 -7.17 7.79
N ARG A 45 -6.25 -7.29 7.24
CA ARG A 45 -5.36 -8.45 7.43
C ARG A 45 -4.13 -8.03 8.21
N PHE A 46 -3.81 -8.81 9.24
CA PHE A 46 -2.55 -8.71 9.95
C PHE A 46 -1.65 -9.88 9.56
N TYR A 47 -0.40 -9.59 9.22
CA TYR A 47 0.60 -10.61 8.91
C TYR A 47 2.00 -10.11 9.25
N VAL A 48 2.97 -11.02 9.23
CA VAL A 48 4.39 -10.71 9.45
C VAL A 48 5.18 -11.04 8.19
N SER A 49 5.76 -10.03 7.57
CA SER A 49 6.77 -10.20 6.52
C SER A 49 8.13 -10.48 7.16
N VAL A 50 8.89 -11.42 6.61
CA VAL A 50 10.24 -11.75 7.10
C VAL A 50 11.27 -11.34 6.04
N LEU A 51 12.06 -10.34 6.36
CA LEU A 51 13.16 -9.86 5.52
C LEU A 51 14.45 -10.54 5.98
N THR A 52 15.16 -11.17 5.06
CA THR A 52 16.46 -11.78 5.35
C THR A 52 17.54 -10.93 4.68
N ASP A 53 18.50 -10.45 5.47
CA ASP A 53 19.62 -9.68 4.95
C ASP A 53 20.76 -10.58 4.43
N VAL A 54 21.84 -9.94 3.95
CA VAL A 54 23.01 -10.62 3.40
C VAL A 54 23.77 -11.47 4.43
N ASP A 55 23.60 -11.16 5.71
CA ASP A 55 24.21 -11.86 6.85
C ASP A 55 23.28 -12.95 7.43
N ALA A 56 22.17 -13.24 6.74
CA ALA A 56 21.13 -14.19 7.13
C ALA A 56 20.35 -13.84 8.41
N ASN A 57 20.41 -12.59 8.87
CA ASN A 57 19.56 -12.14 9.97
C ASN A 57 18.12 -11.97 9.48
N ARG A 58 17.17 -12.29 10.36
CA ARG A 58 15.73 -12.18 10.06
C ARG A 58 15.16 -10.94 10.73
N HIS A 59 14.63 -10.04 9.93
CA HIS A 59 13.88 -8.87 10.37
C HIS A 59 12.39 -9.16 10.22
N TYR A 60 11.65 -9.12 11.32
CA TYR A 60 10.21 -9.41 11.36
C TYR A 60 9.43 -8.09 11.29
N CYS A 61 8.68 -7.91 10.20
CA CYS A 61 7.92 -6.70 9.94
C CYS A 61 6.42 -7.00 10.12
N ALA A 62 5.84 -6.50 11.20
CA ALA A 62 4.40 -6.56 11.40
C ALA A 62 3.70 -5.61 10.42
N CYS A 63 2.77 -6.16 9.63
CA CYS A 63 2.00 -5.43 8.64
C CYS A 63 0.51 -5.51 8.98
N LEU A 64 -0.13 -4.34 9.02
CA LEU A 64 -1.59 -4.23 9.03
C LEU A 64 -2.01 -3.64 7.69
N CYS A 65 -2.87 -4.37 6.97
CA CYS A 65 -3.32 -3.98 5.64
C CYS A 65 -4.84 -3.86 5.63
N PHE A 66 -5.33 -2.74 5.12
CA PHE A 66 -6.76 -2.41 5.09
C PHE A 66 -7.07 -1.59 3.84
N ASN A 67 -8.30 -1.68 3.35
CA ASN A 67 -8.74 -0.91 2.19
C ASN A 67 -9.41 0.39 2.63
N GLU A 68 -9.17 1.48 1.91
CA GLU A 68 -9.88 2.75 2.08
C GLU A 68 -10.71 3.12 0.85
N THR A 69 -11.78 3.89 1.05
CA THR A 69 -12.64 4.34 -0.04
C THR A 69 -12.01 5.51 -0.80
N VAL A 70 -12.07 5.47 -2.14
CA VAL A 70 -11.54 6.53 -3.00
C VAL A 70 -12.72 7.33 -3.55
N ALA A 71 -12.65 8.67 -3.44
CA ALA A 71 -13.62 9.55 -4.09
C ALA A 71 -13.18 9.86 -5.52
N ILE A 72 -14.02 9.59 -6.51
CA ILE A 72 -13.80 10.01 -7.90
C ILE A 72 -14.48 11.36 -8.08
N THR A 73 -13.70 12.44 -8.15
CA THR A 73 -14.22 13.75 -8.55
C THR A 73 -14.38 13.77 -10.07
N PRO A 74 -15.60 13.91 -10.63
CA PRO A 74 -15.77 13.97 -12.07
C PRO A 74 -15.17 15.27 -12.61
N THR A 75 -14.20 15.17 -13.51
CA THR A 75 -13.59 16.32 -14.20
C THR A 75 -14.37 16.79 -15.43
N LYS A 76 -15.51 16.14 -15.76
CA LYS A 76 -16.37 16.47 -16.90
C LYS A 76 -17.85 16.55 -16.51
N PRO A 77 -18.65 17.40 -17.19
CA PRO A 77 -20.07 17.60 -16.89
C PRO A 77 -20.91 16.33 -17.07
N ALA A 78 -22.02 16.28 -16.33
CA ALA A 78 -22.80 15.10 -15.97
C ALA A 78 -23.40 14.26 -17.12
N ASP A 79 -23.38 14.75 -18.36
CA ASP A 79 -24.05 14.11 -19.49
C ASP A 79 -23.25 12.96 -20.13
N GLU A 80 -21.96 12.79 -19.78
CA GLU A 80 -21.10 11.67 -20.24
C GLU A 80 -20.82 10.60 -19.16
N VAL A 81 -21.52 10.63 -18.00
CA VAL A 81 -21.14 9.85 -16.79
C VAL A 81 -22.03 8.60 -16.59
N ARG A 82 -22.61 8.05 -17.66
CA ARG A 82 -23.63 6.98 -17.52
C ARG A 82 -23.10 5.55 -17.34
N ASP A 83 -21.78 5.35 -17.36
CA ASP A 83 -21.18 4.01 -17.24
C ASP A 83 -20.06 3.91 -16.17
N LEU A 84 -19.87 4.93 -15.32
CA LEU A 84 -18.91 4.86 -14.21
C LEU A 84 -19.59 4.36 -12.93
N GLU A 85 -20.19 3.17 -13.01
CA GLU A 85 -20.58 2.42 -11.83
C GLU A 85 -19.32 1.92 -11.11
N THR A 86 -18.96 2.66 -10.05
CA THR A 86 -18.38 2.13 -8.81
C THR A 86 -17.22 1.16 -8.96
N ILE A 87 -16.00 1.70 -9.06
CA ILE A 87 -14.78 0.92 -8.83
C ILE A 87 -14.03 1.55 -7.65
N ASN A 88 -13.93 0.80 -6.55
CA ASN A 88 -13.47 1.28 -5.24
C ASN A 88 -12.15 0.59 -4.80
N CYS A 89 -11.56 1.17 -3.76
CA CYS A 89 -10.58 0.61 -2.81
C CYS A 89 -9.11 0.48 -3.24
N TYR A 90 -8.26 1.44 -2.82
CA TYR A 90 -6.80 1.29 -2.74
C TYR A 90 -6.33 1.14 -1.26
N THR A 91 -5.06 0.77 -1.11
CA THR A 91 -4.24 0.88 0.13
C THR A 91 -3.31 2.07 -0.03
#